data_AF-D9PFG4-F1
#
_entry.id   AF-D9PFG4-F1
#
_cell.length_a   1.000
_cell.length_b   1.000
_cell.length_c   1.000
_cell.angle_alpha   90.00
_cell.angle_beta   90.00
_cell.angle_gamma   90.00
#
_symmetry.space_group_name_H-M   'P 1'
#
loop_
_entity.id
_entity.type
_entity.pdbx_description
1 polymer ?
#
loop_
_entity_poly.entity_id
_entity_poly.type
_entity_poly.pdbx_seq_one_letter_code
_entity_poly.pdbx_strand_id
1 'polypeptide(L)' 'LGKMLVFMFMFLWFRATFPRYRYDQLMRLGWKVFIPLTLAWVVVVAAWMQTPYWYW' A
#
# COMPACT_ATOMS: atom_id res chain seq x y z
N LEU A 1 -8.43 21.99 -1.45
CA LEU A 1 -8.11 22.18 -0.01
C LEU A 1 -8.49 20.97 0.85
N GLY A 2 -9.75 20.48 0.82
CA GLY A 2 -10.23 19.40 1.70
C GLY A 2 -9.45 18.07 1.65
N LYS A 3 -9.03 17.62 0.46
CA LYS A 3 -8.23 16.39 0.32
C LYS A 3 -6.90 16.43 1.10
N MET A 4 -6.22 17.58 1.11
CA MET A 4 -4.93 17.73 1.79
C MET A 4 -5.08 17.69 3.32
N LEU A 5 -6.13 18.30 3.86
CA LEU A 5 -6.43 18.28 5.29
C LEU A 5 -6.71 16.86 5.80
N VAL A 6 -7.41 16.05 4.99
CA VAL A 6 -7.67 14.64 5.33
C VAL A 6 -6.37 13.84 5.39
N PHE A 7 -5.48 13.96 4.40
CA PHE A 7 -4.18 13.28 4.45
C PHE A 7 -3.32 13.74 5.63
N MET A 8 -3.31 15.03 5.93
CA MET A 8 -2.53 15.59 7.04
C MET A 8 -3.08 15.13 8.41
N PHE A 9 -4.41 15.07 8.56
CA PHE A 9 -5.06 14.50 9.75
C PHE A 9 -4.79 13.01 9.90
N MET A 10 -4.87 12.23 8.82
CA MET A 10 -4.54 10.80 8.84
C MET A 10 -3.09 10.55 9.25
N PHE A 11 -2.12 11.33 8.75
CA PHE A 11 -0.72 11.21 9.14
C PHE A 11 -0.50 11.53 10.63
N LEU A 12 -1.18 12.55 11.16
CA LEU A 12 -1.10 12.91 12.57
C LEU A 12 -1.72 11.84 13.46
N TRP A 13 -2.87 11.29 13.07
CA TRP A 13 -3.57 10.22 13.79
C TRP A 13 -2.78 8.89 13.77
N PHE A 14 -2.15 8.55 12.65
CA PHE A 14 -1.31 7.36 12.54
C PHE A 14 -0.11 7.44 13.49
N ARG A 15 0.52 8.62 13.62
CA ARG A 15 1.62 8.83 14.58
C ARG A 15 1.16 8.70 16.04
N ALA A 16 -0.06 9.11 16.35
CA ALA A 16 -0.64 9.02 17.70
C ALA A 16 -1.07 7.58 18.07
N THR A 17 -1.46 6.77 17.10
CA THR A 17 -2.04 5.42 17.32
C THR A 17 -0.99 4.32 17.40
N PHE A 18 0.19 4.49 16.78
CA PHE A 18 1.24 3.47 16.78
C PHE A 18 2.37 3.77 17.79
N PRO A 19 2.43 3.05 18.92
CA PRO A 19 3.54 3.16 19.87
C PRO A 19 4.77 2.43 19.30
N ARG A 20 5.77 3.19 18.82
CA ARG A 20 7.09 2.75 18.30
C ARG A 20 7.16 1.32 17.74
N TYR A 21 6.95 1.19 16.43
CA TYR A 21 7.24 -0.03 15.70
C TYR A 21 8.76 -0.27 15.62
N ARG A 22 9.24 -1.47 15.93
CA ARG A 22 10.68 -1.81 15.86
C ARG A 22 11.14 -1.92 14.40
N TYR A 23 12.37 -1.49 14.09
CA TYR A 23 12.93 -1.59 12.73
C TYR A 23 12.80 -3.00 12.14
N ASP A 24 12.96 -4.04 12.96
CA ASP A 24 12.79 -5.44 12.53
C ASP A 24 11.37 -5.77 12.07
N GLN A 25 10.36 -5.20 12.72
CA GLN A 25 8.96 -5.44 12.37
C GLN A 25 8.60 -4.72 11.08
N LEU A 26 9.12 -3.51 10.89
CA LEU A 26 8.99 -2.77 9.63
C LEU A 26 9.71 -3.50 8.49
N MET A 27 10.92 -4.00 8.74
CA MET A 27 11.72 -4.76 7.78
C MET A 27 10.99 -6.04 7.38
N ARG A 28 10.43 -6.77 8.34
CA ARG A 28 9.65 -7.98 8.09
C ARG A 28 8.35 -7.68 7.34
N LEU A 29 7.68 -6.56 7.62
CA LEU A 29 6.48 -6.13 6.89
C LEU A 29 6.81 -5.75 5.43
N GLY A 30 7.85 -4.93 5.23
CA GLY A 30 8.34 -4.55 3.91
C GLY A 30 8.78 -5.75 3.07
N TRP A 31 9.63 -6.60 3.64
CA TRP A 31 10.22 -7.71 2.90
C TRP A 31 9.30 -8.92 2.75
N LYS A 32 8.43 -9.23 3.73
CA LYS A 32 7.53 -10.40 3.62
C LYS A 32 6.13 -10.08 3.09
N VAL A 33 5.69 -8.83 3.14
CA VAL A 33 4.32 -8.46 2.73
C VAL A 33 4.33 -7.53 1.53
N PHE A 34 5.08 -6.43 1.55
CA PHE A 34 5.06 -5.49 0.42
C PHE A 34 5.65 -6.07 -0.86
N ILE A 35 6.82 -6.72 -0.80
CA ILE A 35 7.48 -7.32 -1.97
C ILE A 35 6.59 -8.35 -2.70
N PRO A 36 6.07 -9.40 -2.05
CA PRO A 36 5.23 -10.37 -2.74
C PRO A 36 3.88 -9.78 -3.17
N LEU A 37 3.34 -8.80 -2.43
CA LEU A 37 2.09 -8.14 -2.77
C LEU A 37 2.22 -7.30 -4.05
N THR A 38 3.28 -6.50 -4.20
CA THR A 38 3.50 -5.71 -5.42
C THR A 38 3.79 -6.61 -6.61
N LEU A 39 4.55 -7.69 -6.43
CA LEU A 39 4.80 -8.66 -7.50
C LEU A 39 3.51 -9.37 -7.96
N ALA A 40 2.69 -9.83 -7.01
CA ALA A 40 1.39 -10.43 -7.33
C ALA A 40 0.47 -9.43 -8.05
N TRP A 41 0.46 -8.16 -7.62
CA TRP A 41 -0.35 -7.12 -8.25
C TRP A 41 0.07 -6.83 -9.69
N VAL A 42 1.38 -6.81 -9.97
CA VAL A 42 1.90 -6.66 -11.35
C VAL A 42 1.43 -7.81 -12.25
N VAL A 43 1.47 -9.05 -11.76
CA VAL A 43 0.98 -10.22 -12.51
C VAL A 43 -0.53 -10.14 -12.74
N VAL A 44 -1.30 -9.74 -11.73
CA VAL A 44 -2.75 -9.57 -11.84
C VAL A 44 -3.11 -8.48 -12.85
N VAL A 45 -2.45 -7.32 -12.79
CA VAL A 45 -2.68 -6.22 -13.75
C VAL A 45 -2.25 -6.63 -15.16
N ALA A 46 -1.13 -7.32 -15.32
CA ALA A 46 -0.70 -7.84 -16.62
C ALA A 46 -1.71 -8.85 -17.19
N ALA A 47 -2.23 -9.76 -16.36
CA ALA A 47 -3.28 -10.69 -16.77
C ALA A 47 -4.59 -9.96 -17.11
N TRP A 48 -4.97 -8.94 -16.34
CA TRP A 48 -6.14 -8.10 -16.60
C TRP A 48 -6.03 -7.33 -17.92
N MET A 49 -4.83 -6.84 -18.25
CA MET A 49 -4.55 -6.19 -19.54
C MET A 49 -4.61 -7.17 -20.71
N GLN A 50 -4.19 -8.43 -20.51
CA GLN A 50 -4.26 -9.48 -21.53
C GLN A 50 -5.72 -9.88 -21.81
N THR A 51 -6.61 -9.74 -20.82
CA THR A 51 -8.00 -10.10 -20.99
C THR A 51 -8.79 -9.01 -21.75
N PRO A 52 -9.46 -9.36 -22.86
CA PRO A 52 -10.02 -8.41 -23.83
C PRO A 52 -11.32 -7.72 -23.39
N TYR A 53 -11.59 -7.62 -22.08
CA TYR A 53 -12.79 -6.94 -21.55
C TYR A 53 -12.54 -5.44 -21.31
N TRP A 54 -11.33 -4.93 -21.54
CA TRP A 54 -10.97 -3.51 -21.36
C TRP A 54 -11.48 -2.59 -22.49
N TYR A 55 -12.05 -3.15 -23.57
CA TYR A 55 -12.46 -2.39 -24.75
C TYR A 55 -13.86 -1.74 -24.66
N TRP A 56 -14.32 -1.37 -23.47
CA TRP A 56 -15.51 -0.52 -23.29
C TRP A 56 -15.32 0.51 -22.18
#